data_AF-A0AAN7CV49-F1
#
_entry.id   AF-A0AAN7CV49-F1
#
_cell.length_a   1.000
_cell.length_b   1.000
_cell.length_c   1.000
_cell.angle_alpha   90.00
_cell.angle_beta   90.00
_cell.angle_gamma   90.00
#
_symmetry.space_group_name_H-M   'P 1'
#
loop_
_entity.id
_entity.type
_entity.pdbx_description
1 polymer ?
#
loop_
_entity_poly.entity_id
_entity_poly.type
_entity_poly.pdbx_seq_one_letter_code
_entity_poly.pdbx_strand_id
1 'polypeptide(L)'
;MAMRFFLIAASAAVLASAQAPPSNSSECTAKSFSLPSWLIEDVKYDDGAVSFDVSNRAIDFAESLVCKTKETGLSACSIQGKRWANNTLEASVETNSESTTFYLKQSWTCNDRGKTLIFTAAGNSSAAIDYDAPVLIKGSLTSPVTITPAYPAGPRGHDSPGCTSKSETPSWTLSAVYFTDKPGDGNNSLPFQNFNLLVTNPANGYQASCMPRGSVGGQPDLSSLSCAGYEFQGTVGQYSIVTAAGFDPDTYAFTLNQTWYCDDTDAARPLQITASGTTTLPLTCTTSPGPNNRTSRYCTIERSSLPLDGNLATVTTLRPYALEEPIPPTRDGCTLTSIFNPRWEFSHFQTTTSGDETEDDSTSGTVSFEVILAAEDRGFQYPIPIYQGEALEGEEEGWYECDIGADGGNGLPLWPYKCSFRYDAEGQGLELKADWACRDLDRENPINFSGVTTTSVDTTLTCETTASGQSRCTTDDPGYIWVAPITDVTW
;
A
#
# COMPACT_ATOMS: atom_id res chain seq x y z
N MET A 1 54.84 34.51 15.89
CA MET A 1 53.41 34.85 15.75
C MET A 1 52.90 34.26 14.46
N ALA A 2 52.24 33.10 14.53
CA ALA A 2 51.53 32.51 13.39
C ALA A 2 50.28 31.85 13.97
N MET A 3 49.14 32.54 13.81
CA MET A 3 47.84 32.11 14.31
C MET A 3 47.19 31.29 13.20
N ARG A 4 47.15 29.97 13.36
CA ARG A 4 46.39 29.06 12.49
C ARG A 4 44.91 29.16 12.88
N PHE A 5 44.10 29.75 12.01
CA PHE A 5 42.64 29.67 12.09
C PHE A 5 42.20 28.25 11.67
N PHE A 6 41.66 27.49 12.63
CA PHE A 6 40.85 26.31 12.34
C PHE A 6 39.45 26.80 11.98
N LEU A 7 39.05 26.62 10.72
CA LEU A 7 37.65 26.70 10.30
C LEU A 7 36.96 25.42 10.79
N ILE A 8 36.10 25.56 11.79
CA ILE A 8 35.17 24.53 12.22
C ILE A 8 34.05 24.52 11.18
N ALA A 9 34.04 23.52 10.29
CA ALA A 9 32.88 23.24 9.46
C ALA A 9 31.76 22.74 10.36
N ALA A 10 30.70 23.53 10.50
CA ALA A 10 29.47 23.12 11.15
C ALA A 10 28.75 22.14 10.21
N SER A 11 29.05 20.84 10.34
CA SER A 11 28.23 19.79 9.75
C SER A 11 26.87 19.83 10.43
N ALA A 12 25.86 20.39 9.75
CA ALA A 12 24.48 20.23 10.13
C ALA A 12 24.17 18.72 10.04
N ALA A 13 24.19 18.04 11.19
CA ALA A 13 23.68 16.68 11.31
C ALA A 13 22.18 16.75 11.04
N VAL A 14 21.78 16.59 9.77
CA VAL A 14 20.42 16.23 9.43
C VAL A 14 20.23 14.85 10.04
N LEU A 15 19.53 14.80 11.18
CA LEU A 15 19.07 13.57 11.81
C LEU A 15 18.19 12.86 10.78
N ALA A 16 18.79 11.95 10.01
CA ALA A 16 18.04 10.93 9.29
C ALA A 16 17.32 10.14 10.38
N SER A 17 16.04 10.44 10.57
CA SER A 17 15.17 9.62 11.41
C SER A 17 15.19 8.24 10.79
N ALA A 18 15.83 7.26 11.45
CA ALA A 18 15.51 5.87 11.22
C ALA A 18 13.99 5.80 11.27
N GLN A 19 13.35 5.36 10.18
CA GLN A 19 11.90 5.16 10.17
C GLN A 19 11.61 4.23 11.34
N ALA A 20 11.01 4.79 12.39
CA ALA A 20 10.61 3.98 13.53
C ALA A 20 9.66 2.92 12.97
N PRO A 21 9.80 1.65 13.38
CA PRO A 21 8.83 0.64 12.99
C PRO A 21 7.43 1.17 13.34
N PRO A 22 6.43 1.02 12.45
CA PRO A 22 5.07 1.46 12.74
C PRO A 22 4.68 0.87 14.09
N SER A 23 4.01 1.68 14.92
CA SER A 23 3.58 1.23 16.23
C SER A 23 2.89 -0.13 16.09
N ASN A 24 3.29 -1.11 16.89
CA ASN A 24 2.74 -2.47 16.95
C ASN A 24 1.23 -2.51 17.31
N SER A 25 0.54 -1.37 17.26
CA SER A 25 -0.85 -1.14 17.59
C SER A 25 -1.84 -1.63 16.54
N SER A 26 -1.41 -2.27 15.44
CA SER A 26 -2.37 -2.95 14.59
C SER A 26 -2.99 -4.12 15.37
N GLU A 27 -4.31 -4.11 15.33
CA GLU A 27 -5.20 -5.04 16.01
C GLU A 27 -4.97 -6.49 15.49
N CYS A 28 -5.10 -7.47 16.38
CA CYS A 28 -5.02 -8.92 16.12
C CYS A 28 -5.73 -9.31 14.81
N THR A 29 -6.95 -8.81 14.58
CA THR A 29 -7.74 -9.11 13.39
C THR A 29 -7.02 -8.65 12.11
N ALA A 30 -6.61 -7.38 12.03
CA ALA A 30 -5.95 -6.83 10.84
C ALA A 30 -4.60 -7.51 10.56
N LYS A 31 -3.85 -7.81 11.63
CA LYS A 31 -2.61 -8.59 11.53
C LYS A 31 -2.87 -10.02 11.07
N SER A 32 -3.93 -10.67 11.54
CA SER A 32 -4.25 -12.05 11.15
C SER A 32 -4.56 -12.17 9.67
N PHE A 33 -5.27 -11.19 9.11
CA PHE A 33 -5.56 -11.11 7.68
C PHE A 33 -4.32 -10.82 6.81
N SER A 34 -3.36 -10.04 7.31
CA SER A 34 -2.21 -9.57 6.52
C SER A 34 -0.94 -10.39 6.73
N LEU A 35 -0.79 -10.98 7.93
CA LEU A 35 0.42 -11.64 8.43
C LEU A 35 0.13 -12.97 9.17
N PRO A 36 -0.61 -13.93 8.58
CA PRO A 36 -0.78 -15.27 9.13
C PRO A 36 0.52 -16.09 8.97
N SER A 37 1.57 -15.68 9.67
CA SER A 37 2.93 -16.20 9.50
C SER A 37 3.59 -16.49 10.83
N TRP A 38 4.63 -17.32 10.75
CA TRP A 38 5.42 -17.72 11.90
C TRP A 38 6.90 -17.49 11.66
N LEU A 39 7.61 -17.19 12.75
CA LEU A 39 9.06 -17.17 12.76
C LEU A 39 9.54 -18.37 13.57
N ILE A 40 10.41 -19.19 12.96
CA ILE A 40 11.10 -20.28 13.63
C ILE A 40 12.50 -19.80 13.99
N GLU A 41 12.88 -19.94 15.26
CA GLU A 41 14.15 -19.46 15.81
C GLU A 41 14.84 -20.57 16.61
N ASP A 42 16.14 -20.38 16.86
CA ASP A 42 16.94 -21.24 17.73
C ASP A 42 16.85 -22.75 17.41
N VAL A 43 16.85 -23.10 16.12
CA VAL A 43 16.80 -24.48 15.64
C VAL A 43 18.04 -25.26 16.10
N LYS A 44 17.82 -26.39 16.77
CA LYS A 44 18.87 -27.28 17.28
C LYS A 44 18.57 -28.73 16.89
N TYR A 45 19.63 -29.42 16.50
CA TYR A 45 19.62 -30.83 16.09
C TYR A 45 20.37 -31.66 17.13
N ASP A 46 19.66 -32.49 17.90
CA ASP A 46 20.22 -33.34 18.95
C ASP A 46 19.67 -34.76 18.86
N ASP A 47 20.55 -35.75 18.71
CA ASP A 47 20.27 -37.21 18.83
C ASP A 47 18.89 -37.66 18.30
N GLY A 48 18.63 -37.43 17.01
CA GLY A 48 17.37 -37.82 16.38
C GLY A 48 16.16 -36.98 16.81
N ALA A 49 16.39 -35.75 17.24
CA ALA A 49 15.36 -34.75 17.51
C ALA A 49 15.75 -33.38 16.93
N VAL A 50 14.72 -32.62 16.56
CA VAL A 50 14.82 -31.21 16.20
C VAL A 50 14.05 -30.42 17.24
N SER A 51 14.66 -29.38 17.78
CA SER A 51 14.01 -28.43 18.68
C SER A 51 14.14 -27.01 18.15
N PHE A 52 13.14 -26.17 18.39
CA PHE A 52 13.11 -24.79 17.92
C PHE A 52 12.05 -23.99 18.69
N ASP A 53 12.18 -22.67 18.65
CA ASP A 53 11.15 -21.75 19.11
C ASP A 53 10.30 -21.30 17.93
N VAL A 54 8.99 -21.17 18.14
CA VAL A 54 8.06 -20.62 17.16
C VAL A 54 7.35 -19.42 17.75
N SER A 55 7.27 -18.34 16.99
CA SER A 55 6.39 -17.22 17.27
C SER A 55 5.37 -17.02 16.15
N ASN A 56 4.13 -16.69 16.49
CA ASN A 56 3.12 -16.28 15.50
C ASN A 56 3.17 -14.75 15.41
N ARG A 57 3.27 -14.19 14.21
CA ARG A 57 3.43 -12.74 14.02
C ARG A 57 2.10 -11.96 14.06
N ALA A 58 0.96 -12.65 13.99
CA ALA A 58 -0.36 -12.04 14.08
C ALA A 58 -0.82 -11.77 15.52
N ILE A 59 -0.25 -12.48 16.49
CA ILE A 59 -0.66 -12.47 17.90
C ILE A 59 0.57 -12.48 18.81
N ASP A 60 0.43 -12.12 20.07
CA ASP A 60 1.51 -12.29 21.06
C ASP A 60 1.58 -13.76 21.47
N PHE A 61 2.17 -14.63 20.64
CA PHE A 61 2.31 -16.07 20.89
C PHE A 61 3.73 -16.53 20.58
N ALA A 62 4.35 -17.21 21.54
CA ALA A 62 5.64 -17.88 21.37
C ALA A 62 5.67 -19.17 22.18
N GLU A 63 6.19 -20.25 21.61
CA GLU A 63 6.31 -21.56 22.24
C GLU A 63 7.58 -22.29 21.78
N SER A 64 8.15 -23.12 22.65
CA SER A 64 9.26 -24.01 22.30
C SER A 64 8.74 -25.39 21.91
N LEU A 65 9.25 -25.96 20.81
CA LEU A 65 8.84 -27.26 20.29
C LEU A 65 10.01 -28.24 20.21
N VAL A 66 9.68 -29.52 20.39
CA VAL A 66 10.60 -30.65 20.16
C VAL A 66 9.88 -31.71 19.33
N CYS A 67 10.54 -32.16 18.27
CA CYS A 67 10.05 -33.16 17.33
C CYS A 67 11.06 -34.31 17.27
N LYS A 68 10.62 -35.53 17.56
CA LYS A 68 11.47 -36.73 17.41
C LYS A 68 11.51 -37.12 15.93
N THR A 69 12.66 -36.99 15.29
CA THR A 69 12.80 -37.24 13.86
C THR A 69 12.71 -38.73 13.56
N LYS A 70 11.95 -39.06 12.53
CA LYS A 70 11.95 -40.39 11.90
C LYS A 70 12.93 -40.39 10.73
N GLU A 71 13.46 -41.57 10.39
CA GLU A 71 14.30 -41.75 9.20
C GLU A 71 13.58 -41.35 7.90
N THR A 72 12.24 -41.49 7.85
CA THR A 72 11.41 -41.07 6.72
C THR A 72 10.07 -40.48 7.20
N GLY A 73 9.61 -39.45 6.48
CA GLY A 73 8.29 -38.84 6.65
C GLY A 73 8.15 -37.86 7.80
N LEU A 74 6.90 -37.42 8.02
CA LEU A 74 6.57 -36.36 8.98
C LEU A 74 6.71 -36.81 10.44
N SER A 75 7.39 -35.95 11.19
CA SER A 75 7.62 -36.08 12.63
C SER A 75 6.81 -35.02 13.36
N ALA A 76 5.80 -35.44 14.11
CA ALA A 76 4.97 -34.52 14.88
C ALA A 76 5.79 -33.89 16.02
N CYS A 77 5.58 -32.60 16.24
CA CYS A 77 6.24 -31.84 17.28
C CYS A 77 5.36 -31.75 18.53
N SER A 78 6.00 -31.62 19.68
CA SER A 78 5.36 -31.43 20.97
C SER A 78 5.80 -30.12 21.61
N ILE A 79 4.83 -29.33 22.07
CA ILE A 79 5.06 -28.09 22.81
C ILE A 79 5.70 -28.45 24.16
N GLN A 80 6.78 -27.77 24.50
CA GLN A 80 7.44 -27.90 25.79
C GLN A 80 6.82 -26.92 26.79
N GLY A 81 6.06 -27.43 27.76
CA GLY A 81 5.52 -26.62 28.86
C GLY A 81 3.99 -26.57 28.92
N LYS A 82 3.46 -25.49 29.51
CA LYS A 82 2.03 -25.33 29.80
C LYS A 82 1.30 -24.76 28.59
N ARG A 83 0.51 -25.61 27.93
CA ARG A 83 -0.34 -25.24 26.79
C ARG A 83 -1.23 -24.02 27.10
N TRP A 84 -1.19 -23.02 26.22
CA TRP A 84 -2.17 -21.93 26.23
C TRP A 84 -3.59 -22.44 25.91
N ALA A 85 -4.57 -21.99 26.69
CA ALA A 85 -5.92 -22.57 26.69
C ALA A 85 -6.75 -22.28 25.41
N ASN A 86 -6.36 -21.27 24.62
CA ASN A 86 -7.19 -20.73 23.54
C ASN A 86 -6.55 -20.83 22.14
N ASN A 87 -5.50 -21.64 21.98
CA ASN A 87 -4.77 -21.76 20.72
C ASN A 87 -4.44 -23.22 20.42
N THR A 88 -4.70 -23.64 19.18
CA THR A 88 -4.36 -24.99 18.69
C THR A 88 -3.23 -24.88 17.68
N LEU A 89 -2.00 -25.04 18.15
CA LEU A 89 -0.82 -25.21 17.28
C LEU A 89 -0.61 -26.70 16.99
N GLU A 90 -0.61 -27.05 15.71
CA GLU A 90 -0.15 -28.31 15.15
C GLU A 90 1.14 -28.03 14.38
N ALA A 91 2.21 -28.74 14.73
CA ALA A 91 3.51 -28.58 14.11
C ALA A 91 4.12 -29.93 13.78
N SER A 92 4.80 -30.02 12.65
CA SER A 92 5.57 -31.18 12.24
C SER A 92 6.80 -30.77 11.46
N VAL A 93 7.82 -31.63 11.46
CA VAL A 93 9.03 -31.45 10.67
C VAL A 93 9.28 -32.67 9.79
N GLU A 94 9.93 -32.41 8.67
CA GLU A 94 10.52 -33.42 7.80
C GLU A 94 11.99 -33.04 7.59
N THR A 95 12.91 -33.92 7.99
CA THR A 95 14.35 -33.64 7.94
C THR A 95 15.01 -34.66 7.02
N ASN A 96 15.84 -34.18 6.11
CA ASN A 96 16.72 -35.00 5.28
C ASN A 96 18.19 -34.65 5.59
N SER A 97 19.15 -35.06 4.76
CA SER A 97 20.58 -34.80 4.99
C SER A 97 21.04 -33.37 4.70
N GLU A 98 20.22 -32.58 4.02
CA GLU A 98 20.57 -31.22 3.56
C GLU A 98 19.71 -30.13 4.20
N SER A 99 18.47 -30.45 4.56
CA SER A 99 17.47 -29.48 5.01
C SER A 99 16.41 -30.06 5.95
N THR A 100 15.77 -29.16 6.68
CA THR A 100 14.54 -29.42 7.44
C THR A 100 13.42 -28.56 6.90
N THR A 101 12.29 -29.20 6.58
CA THR A 101 11.02 -28.55 6.27
C THR A 101 10.15 -28.52 7.51
N PHE A 102 9.68 -27.33 7.86
CA PHE A 102 8.79 -27.06 8.98
C PHE A 102 7.37 -26.87 8.44
N TYR A 103 6.41 -27.55 9.04
CA TYR A 103 4.99 -27.46 8.71
C TYR A 103 4.24 -26.97 9.94
N LEU A 104 3.49 -25.89 9.79
CA LEU A 104 2.69 -25.33 10.86
C LEU A 104 1.23 -25.19 10.43
N LYS A 105 0.34 -25.49 11.36
CA LYS A 105 -1.07 -25.15 11.28
C LYS A 105 -1.51 -24.65 12.65
N GLN A 106 -2.12 -23.48 12.70
CA GLN A 106 -2.53 -22.88 13.96
C GLN A 106 -3.91 -22.25 13.86
N SER A 107 -4.69 -22.37 14.93
CA SER A 107 -5.91 -21.60 15.12
C SER A 107 -5.83 -20.70 16.35
N TRP A 108 -6.27 -19.45 16.19
CA TRP A 108 -6.28 -18.44 17.25
C TRP A 108 -7.53 -17.55 17.16
N THR A 109 -7.82 -16.84 18.24
CA THR A 109 -9.03 -16.02 18.36
C THR A 109 -8.67 -14.55 18.51
N CYS A 110 -9.31 -13.68 17.73
CA CYS A 110 -9.26 -12.23 17.89
C CYS A 110 -10.64 -11.68 18.28
N ASN A 111 -10.67 -10.67 19.14
CA ASN A 111 -11.90 -10.05 19.66
C ASN A 111 -11.79 -8.51 19.81
N ASP A 112 -10.85 -7.91 19.10
CA ASP A 112 -10.53 -6.48 19.10
C ASP A 112 -11.56 -5.61 18.37
N ARG A 113 -12.37 -6.19 17.48
CA ARG A 113 -13.37 -5.47 16.65
C ARG A 113 -14.82 -5.64 17.12
N GLY A 114 -15.04 -5.91 18.41
CA GLY A 114 -16.39 -6.13 18.98
C GLY A 114 -17.09 -7.44 18.56
N LYS A 115 -16.50 -8.18 17.61
CA LYS A 115 -16.91 -9.51 17.17
C LYS A 115 -15.73 -10.47 17.33
N THR A 116 -16.01 -11.66 17.84
CA THR A 116 -15.00 -12.72 17.97
C THR A 116 -14.85 -13.46 16.64
N LEU A 117 -13.63 -13.49 16.09
CA LEU A 117 -13.27 -14.31 14.95
C LEU A 117 -12.23 -15.36 15.34
N ILE A 118 -12.40 -16.56 14.80
CA ILE A 118 -11.40 -17.63 14.90
C ILE A 118 -10.68 -17.70 13.56
N PHE A 119 -9.39 -17.44 13.59
CA PHE A 119 -8.50 -17.59 12.45
C PHE A 119 -7.90 -18.98 12.46
N THR A 120 -7.71 -19.55 11.27
CA THR A 120 -6.90 -20.76 11.10
C THR A 120 -5.98 -20.54 9.91
N ALA A 121 -4.69 -20.75 10.09
CA ALA A 121 -3.70 -20.67 9.02
C ALA A 121 -2.87 -21.94 8.97
N ALA A 122 -2.31 -22.22 7.79
CA ALA A 122 -1.28 -23.24 7.62
C ALA A 122 -0.20 -22.74 6.67
N GLY A 123 1.02 -23.21 6.86
CA GLY A 123 2.16 -22.87 6.00
C GLY A 123 3.31 -23.85 6.19
N ASN A 124 4.28 -23.79 5.28
CA ASN A 124 5.53 -24.50 5.41
C ASN A 124 6.70 -23.67 4.90
N SER A 125 7.91 -24.01 5.33
CA SER A 125 9.16 -23.46 4.83
C SER A 125 10.30 -24.44 5.11
N SER A 126 11.39 -24.33 4.36
CA SER A 126 12.56 -25.19 4.51
C SER A 126 13.80 -24.36 4.78
N ALA A 127 14.69 -24.88 5.62
CA ALA A 127 16.01 -24.31 5.87
C ALA A 127 17.09 -25.39 5.80
N ALA A 128 18.31 -24.99 5.44
CA ALA A 128 19.47 -25.87 5.52
C ALA A 128 19.75 -26.23 6.99
N ILE A 129 20.34 -27.40 7.24
CA ILE A 129 20.62 -27.88 8.61
C ILE A 129 21.58 -26.95 9.37
N ASP A 130 22.50 -26.31 8.65
CA ASP A 130 23.48 -25.36 9.18
C ASP A 130 23.01 -23.89 9.13
N TYR A 131 21.73 -23.65 8.81
CA TYR A 131 21.15 -22.31 8.78
C TYR A 131 20.97 -21.76 10.20
N ASP A 132 21.61 -20.63 10.50
CA ASP A 132 21.65 -19.99 11.83
C ASP A 132 20.72 -18.78 11.96
N ALA A 133 19.96 -18.49 10.90
CA ALA A 133 19.03 -17.37 10.88
C ALA A 133 17.58 -17.83 11.14
N PRO A 134 16.71 -16.92 11.60
CA PRO A 134 15.29 -17.20 11.73
C PRO A 134 14.67 -17.64 10.40
N VAL A 135 13.76 -18.62 10.43
CA VAL A 135 13.04 -19.10 9.24
C VAL A 135 11.62 -18.54 9.22
N LEU A 136 11.26 -17.80 8.17
CA LEU A 136 9.90 -17.34 7.97
C LEU A 136 9.04 -18.42 7.31
N ILE A 137 7.93 -18.77 7.96
CA ILE A 137 6.86 -19.55 7.37
C ILE A 137 5.72 -18.61 6.99
N LYS A 138 5.60 -18.33 5.69
CA LYS A 138 4.47 -17.59 5.11
C LYS A 138 3.26 -18.54 5.11
N GLY A 139 2.21 -18.21 5.85
CA GLY A 139 1.00 -19.01 5.90
C GLY A 139 -0.11 -18.47 5.01
N SER A 140 -1.08 -19.33 4.74
CA SER A 140 -2.37 -18.99 4.14
C SER A 140 -3.47 -19.23 5.17
N LEU A 141 -4.40 -18.28 5.26
CA LEU A 141 -5.62 -18.46 6.03
C LEU A 141 -6.52 -19.48 5.34
N THR A 142 -7.17 -20.32 6.14
CA THR A 142 -8.26 -21.22 5.76
C THR A 142 -9.57 -20.88 6.47
N SER A 143 -9.53 -19.96 7.44
CA SER A 143 -10.68 -19.47 8.20
C SER A 143 -10.36 -18.09 8.78
N PRO A 144 -11.31 -17.15 8.84
CA PRO A 144 -12.73 -17.26 8.45
C PRO A 144 -12.96 -17.29 6.93
N VAL A 145 -11.94 -16.92 6.16
CA VAL A 145 -11.90 -16.94 4.70
C VAL A 145 -10.57 -17.49 4.25
N THR A 146 -10.56 -18.12 3.08
CA THR A 146 -9.32 -18.61 2.47
C THR A 146 -8.59 -17.44 1.81
N ILE A 147 -7.41 -17.09 2.33
CA ILE A 147 -6.59 -15.98 1.80
C ILE A 147 -5.13 -16.42 1.83
N THR A 148 -4.40 -16.15 0.75
CA THR A 148 -2.95 -16.19 0.76
C THR A 148 -2.43 -14.76 0.63
N PRO A 149 -2.02 -14.12 1.75
CA PRO A 149 -1.61 -12.72 1.69
C PRO A 149 -0.44 -12.52 0.75
N ALA A 150 -0.55 -11.51 -0.11
CA ALA A 150 0.54 -11.12 -0.98
C ALA A 150 1.64 -10.44 -0.16
N TYR A 151 2.86 -10.96 -0.22
CA TYR A 151 4.02 -10.31 0.36
C TYR A 151 4.56 -9.26 -0.62
N PRO A 152 4.78 -8.01 -0.20
CA PRO A 152 5.41 -7.02 -1.06
C PRO A 152 6.83 -7.47 -1.43
N ALA A 153 7.24 -7.20 -2.67
CA ALA A 153 8.57 -7.55 -3.18
C ALA A 153 9.72 -6.65 -2.65
N GLY A 154 9.51 -5.94 -1.54
CA GLY A 154 10.47 -5.00 -0.97
C GLY A 154 10.86 -3.81 -1.85
N PRO A 155 11.79 -2.96 -1.38
CA PRO A 155 12.34 -1.86 -2.17
C PRO A 155 13.31 -2.36 -3.25
N ARG A 156 13.19 -1.83 -4.47
CA ARG A 156 13.87 -2.32 -5.66
C ARG A 156 15.36 -2.62 -5.44
N GLY A 157 15.74 -3.85 -5.78
CA GLY A 157 17.12 -4.32 -5.82
C GLY A 157 17.72 -4.60 -4.44
N HIS A 158 16.90 -4.73 -3.39
CA HIS A 158 17.35 -5.13 -2.07
C HIS A 158 18.01 -6.52 -2.07
N ASP A 159 17.47 -7.44 -2.86
CA ASP A 159 17.91 -8.81 -3.04
C ASP A 159 18.94 -8.98 -4.17
N SER A 160 19.33 -7.88 -4.84
CA SER A 160 20.21 -7.95 -6.00
C SER A 160 21.62 -8.42 -5.60
N PRO A 161 22.20 -9.43 -6.28
CA PRO A 161 23.50 -9.97 -5.92
C PRO A 161 24.60 -8.90 -5.84
N GLY A 162 25.26 -8.82 -4.68
CA GLY A 162 26.30 -7.86 -4.39
C GLY A 162 25.81 -6.49 -3.92
N CYS A 163 24.52 -6.35 -3.56
CA CYS A 163 23.99 -5.13 -2.95
C CYS A 163 24.79 -4.78 -1.70
N THR A 164 24.97 -5.74 -0.79
CA THR A 164 25.70 -5.54 0.46
C THR A 164 27.16 -5.17 0.21
N SER A 165 27.87 -5.92 -0.64
CA SER A 165 29.30 -5.68 -0.88
C SER A 165 29.58 -4.35 -1.61
N LYS A 166 28.74 -3.96 -2.58
CA LYS A 166 28.85 -2.65 -3.24
C LYS A 166 28.52 -1.49 -2.29
N SER A 167 27.72 -1.75 -1.25
CA SER A 167 27.34 -0.73 -0.27
C SER A 167 28.43 -0.44 0.75
N GLU A 168 29.47 -1.28 0.86
CA GLU A 168 30.66 -1.02 1.69
C GLU A 168 31.44 0.21 1.19
N THR A 169 31.43 0.44 -0.12
CA THR A 169 32.06 1.60 -0.79
C THR A 169 31.01 2.33 -1.63
N PRO A 170 30.09 3.05 -0.97
CA PRO A 170 28.93 3.61 -1.64
C PRO A 170 29.36 4.61 -2.71
N SER A 171 28.70 4.56 -3.86
CA SER A 171 28.94 5.46 -4.98
C SER A 171 27.64 5.66 -5.75
N TRP A 172 27.58 6.71 -6.55
CA TRP A 172 26.47 6.97 -7.45
C TRP A 172 26.97 7.38 -8.82
N THR A 173 26.11 7.25 -9.82
CA THR A 173 26.32 7.84 -11.14
C THR A 173 25.32 8.97 -11.33
N LEU A 174 25.82 10.18 -11.55
CA LEU A 174 25.02 11.35 -11.90
C LEU A 174 24.96 11.45 -13.43
N SER A 175 23.78 11.66 -14.01
CA SER A 175 23.61 11.84 -15.45
C SER A 175 22.51 12.84 -15.76
N ALA A 176 22.39 13.24 -17.03
CA ALA A 176 21.42 14.23 -17.50
C ALA A 176 21.40 15.52 -16.66
N VAL A 177 22.58 15.98 -16.22
CA VAL A 177 22.71 17.17 -15.37
C VAL A 177 22.48 18.41 -16.21
N TYR A 178 21.46 19.19 -15.86
CA TYR A 178 21.18 20.48 -16.48
C TYR A 178 20.79 21.53 -15.45
N PHE A 179 21.32 22.74 -15.62
CA PHE A 179 21.00 23.92 -14.83
C PHE A 179 20.58 25.06 -15.76
N THR A 180 19.52 25.76 -15.40
CA THR A 180 19.04 26.94 -16.11
C THR A 180 18.81 28.06 -15.12
N ASP A 181 19.29 29.25 -15.43
CA ASP A 181 19.09 30.47 -14.66
C ASP A 181 18.71 31.59 -15.63
N LYS A 182 17.44 31.99 -15.60
CA LYS A 182 16.89 33.05 -16.42
C LYS A 182 16.45 34.20 -15.52
N PRO A 183 17.03 35.40 -15.67
CA PRO A 183 16.54 36.57 -14.97
C PRO A 183 15.16 36.96 -15.51
N GLY A 184 14.25 37.34 -14.61
CA GLY A 184 12.98 37.95 -14.98
C GLY A 184 13.16 39.38 -15.52
N ASP A 185 12.21 39.84 -16.34
CA ASP A 185 12.19 41.21 -16.88
C ASP A 185 11.61 42.25 -15.90
N GLY A 186 11.06 41.82 -14.77
CA GLY A 186 10.45 42.68 -13.76
C GLY A 186 9.06 43.22 -14.14
N ASN A 187 8.51 42.82 -15.28
CA ASN A 187 7.20 43.24 -15.79
C ASN A 187 6.27 42.03 -16.05
N ASN A 188 6.68 41.12 -16.94
CA ASN A 188 5.87 40.03 -17.49
C ASN A 188 6.50 38.64 -17.32
N SER A 189 7.81 38.55 -17.09
CA SER A 189 8.52 37.28 -16.85
C SER A 189 9.12 37.24 -15.46
N LEU A 190 8.75 36.21 -14.70
CA LEU A 190 9.34 35.91 -13.41
C LEU A 190 10.73 35.29 -13.61
N PRO A 191 11.69 35.53 -12.70
CA PRO A 191 12.93 34.79 -12.66
C PRO A 191 12.66 33.29 -12.63
N PHE A 192 13.40 32.54 -13.45
CA PHE A 192 13.24 31.10 -13.56
C PHE A 192 14.59 30.43 -13.34
N GLN A 193 14.67 29.65 -12.28
CA GLN A 193 15.79 28.74 -12.05
C GLN A 193 15.29 27.31 -12.17
N ASN A 194 16.13 26.43 -12.67
CA ASN A 194 15.82 25.01 -12.73
C ASN A 194 17.10 24.20 -12.67
N PHE A 195 17.07 23.09 -11.96
CA PHE A 195 18.19 22.18 -11.84
C PHE A 195 17.69 20.76 -11.82
N ASN A 196 18.13 19.92 -12.75
CA ASN A 196 17.73 18.53 -12.71
C ASN A 196 18.90 17.61 -13.05
N LEU A 197 18.80 16.40 -12.52
CA LEU A 197 19.70 15.31 -12.84
C LEU A 197 19.01 13.97 -12.59
N LEU A 198 19.66 12.91 -13.08
CA LEU A 198 19.36 11.54 -12.71
C LEU A 198 20.47 11.01 -11.80
N VAL A 199 20.07 10.39 -10.69
CA VAL A 199 20.94 9.68 -9.75
C VAL A 199 20.72 8.19 -9.92
N THR A 200 21.79 7.43 -10.16
CA THR A 200 21.77 5.96 -10.19
C THR A 200 22.63 5.40 -9.06
N ASN A 201 22.04 4.55 -8.23
CA ASN A 201 22.78 3.77 -7.23
C ASN A 201 23.14 2.39 -7.83
N PRO A 202 24.42 2.08 -8.05
CA PRO A 202 24.86 0.81 -8.65
C PRO A 202 24.76 -0.40 -7.70
N ALA A 203 24.54 -0.19 -6.39
CA ALA A 203 24.37 -1.28 -5.43
C ALA A 203 23.07 -2.05 -5.68
N ASN A 204 21.97 -1.34 -5.88
CA ASN A 204 20.62 -1.89 -6.07
C ASN A 204 19.99 -1.55 -7.44
N GLY A 205 20.70 -0.80 -8.29
CA GLY A 205 20.19 -0.34 -9.58
C GLY A 205 19.08 0.71 -9.49
N TYR A 206 18.84 1.30 -8.32
CA TYR A 206 17.85 2.34 -8.13
C TYR A 206 18.20 3.58 -8.94
N GLN A 207 17.18 4.19 -9.55
CA GLN A 207 17.30 5.43 -10.31
C GLN A 207 16.26 6.43 -9.82
N ALA A 208 16.69 7.67 -9.58
CA ALA A 208 15.83 8.78 -9.22
C ALA A 208 16.10 10.00 -10.08
N SER A 209 15.02 10.66 -10.52
CA SER A 209 15.08 12.00 -11.09
C SER A 209 14.96 13.03 -9.99
N CYS A 210 15.94 13.93 -9.88
CA CYS A 210 15.96 15.00 -8.89
C CYS A 210 15.67 16.33 -9.57
N MET A 211 14.73 17.09 -9.03
CA MET A 211 14.34 18.42 -9.51
C MET A 211 14.07 19.35 -8.33
N PRO A 212 14.07 20.69 -8.50
CA PRO A 212 13.90 21.60 -7.38
C PRO A 212 12.47 21.48 -6.84
N ARG A 213 12.31 21.60 -5.51
CA ARG A 213 10.98 21.80 -4.94
C ARG A 213 10.53 23.21 -5.30
N GLY A 214 9.44 23.33 -6.06
CA GLY A 214 9.02 24.61 -6.62
C GLY A 214 7.51 24.79 -6.66
N SER A 215 7.05 25.87 -6.03
CA SER A 215 5.69 26.39 -6.11
C SER A 215 5.47 27.13 -7.42
N VAL A 216 4.28 26.97 -8.00
CA VAL A 216 3.78 27.82 -9.10
C VAL A 216 3.96 29.30 -8.70
N GLY A 217 4.94 30.01 -9.28
CA GLY A 217 5.15 31.46 -9.11
C GLY A 217 6.27 31.91 -8.14
N GLY A 218 7.12 31.01 -7.60
CA GLY A 218 8.23 31.37 -6.68
C GLY A 218 9.63 31.00 -7.19
N GLN A 219 10.69 31.55 -6.58
CA GLN A 219 12.07 31.09 -6.83
C GLN A 219 12.23 29.68 -6.22
N PRO A 220 12.69 28.68 -6.99
CA PRO A 220 12.80 27.32 -6.49
C PRO A 220 13.88 27.19 -5.41
N ASP A 221 13.67 26.29 -4.46
CA ASP A 221 14.70 25.92 -3.50
C ASP A 221 15.63 24.87 -4.13
N LEU A 222 16.81 25.31 -4.55
CA LEU A 222 17.85 24.42 -5.10
C LEU A 222 18.61 23.66 -4.01
N SER A 223 18.55 24.12 -2.75
CA SER A 223 19.21 23.44 -1.62
C SER A 223 18.48 22.18 -1.18
N SER A 224 17.19 22.05 -1.55
CA SER A 224 16.36 20.89 -1.28
C SER A 224 15.64 20.41 -2.56
N LEU A 225 16.23 19.42 -3.22
CA LEU A 225 15.65 18.79 -4.41
C LEU A 225 14.64 17.71 -4.02
N SER A 226 13.57 17.59 -4.80
CA SER A 226 12.67 16.44 -4.79
C SER A 226 13.23 15.38 -5.73
N CYS A 227 13.64 14.25 -5.16
CA CYS A 227 14.10 13.09 -5.91
C CYS A 227 13.02 12.01 -5.92
N ALA A 228 12.74 11.47 -7.10
CA ALA A 228 11.64 10.55 -7.36
C ALA A 228 12.07 9.45 -8.33
N GLY A 229 11.88 8.19 -7.94
CA GLY A 229 12.15 6.99 -8.73
C GLY A 229 10.92 6.12 -8.93
N TYR A 230 11.11 4.79 -8.85
CA TYR A 230 10.05 3.79 -9.09
C TYR A 230 8.93 3.82 -8.04
N GLU A 231 9.17 4.44 -6.87
CA GLU A 231 8.20 4.55 -5.79
C GLU A 231 6.93 5.32 -6.18
N PHE A 232 6.95 6.09 -7.28
CA PHE A 232 5.78 6.76 -7.84
C PHE A 232 4.88 5.84 -8.68
N GLN A 233 5.33 4.63 -9.01
CA GLN A 233 4.66 3.72 -9.94
C GLN A 233 3.99 2.52 -9.25
N GLY A 234 4.10 2.37 -7.93
CA GLY A 234 3.50 1.23 -7.23
C GLY A 234 3.52 1.33 -5.71
N THR A 235 2.88 0.36 -5.06
CA THR A 235 2.93 0.16 -3.61
C THR A 235 4.33 -0.31 -3.22
N VAL A 236 5.15 0.61 -2.73
CA VAL A 236 6.37 0.24 -2.02
C VAL A 236 5.96 -0.31 -0.65
N GLY A 237 6.59 -1.38 -0.20
CA GLY A 237 6.40 -1.90 1.16
C GLY A 237 6.77 -0.87 2.22
N GLN A 238 6.86 -1.30 3.49
CA GLN A 238 7.16 -0.41 4.60
C GLN A 238 8.44 0.42 4.40
N TYR A 239 9.42 -0.15 3.70
CA TYR A 239 10.73 0.42 3.48
C TYR A 239 10.83 1.00 2.07
N SER A 240 10.95 2.32 1.98
CA SER A 240 11.16 3.04 0.71
C SER A 240 12.54 3.65 0.66
N ILE A 241 13.17 3.63 -0.52
CA ILE A 241 14.46 4.30 -0.72
C ILE A 241 14.24 5.80 -0.59
N VAL A 242 14.94 6.43 0.35
CA VAL A 242 14.83 7.88 0.58
C VAL A 242 16.06 8.56 0.00
N THR A 243 15.84 9.52 -0.89
CA THR A 243 16.92 10.31 -1.52
C THR A 243 16.71 11.79 -1.23
N ALA A 244 17.62 12.37 -0.46
CA ALA A 244 17.71 13.81 -0.23
C ALA A 244 18.90 14.37 -1.02
N ALA A 245 18.67 15.42 -1.79
CA ALA A 245 19.72 16.05 -2.59
C ALA A 245 19.62 17.57 -2.56
N GLY A 246 20.74 18.23 -2.83
CA GLY A 246 20.86 19.68 -2.84
C GLY A 246 21.87 20.14 -3.88
N PHE A 247 21.67 21.34 -4.40
CA PHE A 247 22.54 21.98 -5.37
C PHE A 247 22.75 23.46 -5.02
N ASP A 248 24.02 23.85 -4.89
CA ASP A 248 24.44 25.23 -4.71
C ASP A 248 24.86 25.82 -6.08
N PRO A 249 24.09 26.78 -6.64
CA PRO A 249 24.39 27.36 -7.95
C PRO A 249 25.61 28.28 -7.95
N ASP A 250 26.10 28.76 -6.80
CA ASP A 250 27.25 29.66 -6.72
C ASP A 250 28.57 28.89 -6.76
N THR A 251 28.59 27.71 -6.13
CA THR A 251 29.78 26.84 -6.07
C THR A 251 29.70 25.63 -6.99
N TYR A 252 28.53 25.38 -7.60
CA TYR A 252 28.19 24.14 -8.31
C TYR A 252 28.36 22.88 -7.46
N ALA A 253 28.29 23.02 -6.14
CA ALA A 253 28.32 21.88 -5.24
C ALA A 253 26.99 21.12 -5.30
N PHE A 254 27.07 19.82 -5.55
CA PHE A 254 25.97 18.88 -5.45
C PHE A 254 26.18 17.99 -4.24
N THR A 255 25.15 17.85 -3.42
CA THR A 255 25.13 17.00 -2.24
C THR A 255 24.03 15.95 -2.38
N LEU A 256 24.32 14.71 -1.98
CA LEU A 256 23.39 13.60 -1.97
C LEU A 256 23.46 12.90 -0.62
N ASN A 257 22.31 12.53 -0.09
CA ASN A 257 22.17 11.62 1.04
C ASN A 257 21.07 10.61 0.67
N GLN A 258 21.39 9.33 0.71
CA GLN A 258 20.46 8.28 0.34
C GLN A 258 20.44 7.18 1.40
N THR A 259 19.23 6.70 1.70
CA THR A 259 18.99 5.49 2.48
C THR A 259 18.41 4.41 1.58
N TRP A 260 19.02 3.23 1.57
CA TRP A 260 18.57 2.06 0.81
C TRP A 260 18.72 0.79 1.64
N TYR A 261 18.32 -0.35 1.07
CA TYR A 261 18.23 -1.62 1.76
C TYR A 261 18.90 -2.72 0.96
N CYS A 262 19.51 -3.68 1.66
CA CYS A 262 20.09 -4.89 1.07
C CYS A 262 19.78 -6.11 1.95
N ASP A 263 19.47 -7.24 1.34
CA ASP A 263 19.36 -8.55 2.01
C ASP A 263 19.81 -9.71 1.10
N ASP A 264 20.59 -9.37 0.07
CA ASP A 264 21.13 -10.28 -0.94
C ASP A 264 21.99 -11.43 -0.36
N THR A 265 22.52 -11.25 0.85
CA THR A 265 23.26 -12.29 1.56
C THR A 265 22.39 -13.15 2.48
N ASP A 266 21.37 -12.56 3.10
CA ASP A 266 20.47 -13.21 4.06
C ASP A 266 19.20 -12.38 4.28
N ALA A 267 18.07 -12.88 3.75
CA ALA A 267 16.75 -12.26 3.90
C ALA A 267 16.28 -12.14 5.37
N ALA A 268 16.83 -12.95 6.28
CA ALA A 268 16.54 -12.88 7.71
C ALA A 268 17.37 -11.80 8.44
N ARG A 269 18.36 -11.20 7.78
CA ARG A 269 19.20 -10.12 8.35
C ARG A 269 19.30 -8.92 7.40
N PRO A 270 18.17 -8.32 6.99
CA PRO A 270 18.19 -7.20 6.07
C PRO A 270 18.94 -6.00 6.66
N LEU A 271 19.66 -5.27 5.83
CA LEU A 271 20.44 -4.09 6.19
C LEU A 271 19.74 -2.83 5.68
N GLN A 272 19.60 -1.82 6.55
CA GLN A 272 19.35 -0.44 6.18
C GLN A 272 20.69 0.30 6.12
N ILE A 273 21.01 0.88 4.97
CA ILE A 273 22.27 1.57 4.72
C ILE A 273 21.98 3.02 4.38
N THR A 274 22.71 3.95 5.01
CA THR A 274 22.66 5.37 4.67
C THR A 274 24.06 5.87 4.36
N ALA A 275 24.20 6.61 3.27
CA ALA A 275 25.45 7.21 2.86
C ALA A 275 25.21 8.59 2.24
N SER A 276 26.29 9.37 2.18
CA SER A 276 26.25 10.71 1.57
C SER A 276 27.41 10.94 0.62
N GLY A 277 27.19 11.72 -0.42
CA GLY A 277 28.20 12.12 -1.39
C GLY A 277 28.18 13.63 -1.60
N THR A 278 29.33 14.21 -1.92
CA THR A 278 29.41 15.63 -2.31
C THR A 278 30.44 15.79 -3.41
N THR A 279 30.11 16.57 -4.44
CA THR A 279 31.03 16.88 -5.54
C THR A 279 30.76 18.27 -6.12
N THR A 280 31.75 18.84 -6.79
CA THR A 280 31.56 20.04 -7.61
C THR A 280 31.30 19.62 -9.05
N LEU A 281 30.14 20.01 -9.59
CA LEU A 281 29.75 19.64 -10.94
C LEU A 281 30.56 20.42 -11.99
N PRO A 282 31.21 19.75 -12.96
CA PRO A 282 31.98 20.40 -14.02
C PRO A 282 31.03 20.93 -15.11
N LEU A 283 30.26 21.96 -14.78
CA LEU A 283 29.26 22.55 -15.67
C LEU A 283 29.89 23.49 -16.70
N THR A 284 29.54 23.29 -17.97
CA THR A 284 29.83 24.20 -19.07
C THR A 284 28.58 25.02 -19.37
N CYS A 285 28.66 26.34 -19.21
CA CYS A 285 27.52 27.24 -19.37
C CYS A 285 27.58 28.02 -20.68
N THR A 286 26.47 28.06 -21.41
CA THR A 286 26.23 29.04 -22.46
C THR A 286 25.42 30.21 -21.89
N THR A 287 25.79 31.42 -22.32
CA THR A 287 25.15 32.64 -21.88
C THR A 287 24.45 33.32 -23.04
N SER A 288 23.20 33.75 -22.83
CA SER A 288 22.48 34.58 -23.79
C SER A 288 22.06 35.90 -23.15
N PRO A 289 21.99 37.02 -23.92
CA PRO A 289 21.40 38.25 -23.42
C PRO A 289 19.98 37.99 -22.91
N GLY A 290 19.70 38.42 -21.69
CA GLY A 290 18.38 38.41 -21.06
C GLY A 290 17.85 39.84 -20.88
N PRO A 291 16.64 39.99 -20.33
CA PRO A 291 16.04 41.29 -20.09
C PRO A 291 16.86 42.14 -19.10
N ASN A 292 16.77 43.46 -19.22
CA ASN A 292 17.44 44.45 -18.36
C ASN A 292 18.97 44.27 -18.26
N ASN A 293 19.62 43.87 -19.36
CA ASN A 293 21.07 43.63 -19.43
C ASN A 293 21.57 42.56 -18.44
N ARG A 294 20.68 41.68 -17.98
CA ARG A 294 21.04 40.48 -17.21
C ARG A 294 21.23 39.30 -18.16
N THR A 295 22.03 38.33 -17.77
CA THR A 295 22.40 37.21 -18.64
C THR A 295 21.62 35.96 -18.26
N SER A 296 21.00 35.30 -19.23
CA SER A 296 20.47 33.93 -19.02
C SER A 296 21.60 32.93 -19.14
N ARG A 297 21.62 31.92 -18.27
CA ARG A 297 22.64 30.86 -18.23
C ARG A 297 21.98 29.51 -18.43
N TYR A 298 22.56 28.72 -19.32
CA TYR A 298 22.18 27.33 -19.56
C TYR A 298 23.42 26.48 -19.44
N CYS A 299 23.45 25.61 -18.44
CA CYS A 299 24.63 24.83 -18.09
C CYS A 299 24.34 23.33 -18.16
N THR A 300 25.29 22.59 -18.72
CA THR A 300 25.25 21.12 -18.81
C THR A 300 26.63 20.56 -18.49
N ILE A 301 26.72 19.26 -18.23
CA ILE A 301 28.01 18.55 -18.21
C ILE A 301 28.39 18.11 -19.63
N GLU A 302 29.68 18.06 -19.96
CA GLU A 302 30.15 17.57 -21.27
C GLU A 302 30.08 16.04 -21.40
N ARG A 303 30.18 15.33 -20.28
CA ARG A 303 30.08 13.86 -20.22
C ARG A 303 28.63 13.43 -20.09
N SER A 304 28.29 12.25 -20.60
CA SER A 304 26.96 11.67 -20.39
C SER A 304 26.70 11.31 -18.92
N SER A 305 27.75 11.03 -18.15
CA SER A 305 27.68 10.73 -16.71
C SER A 305 28.93 11.14 -15.92
N LEU A 306 28.76 11.29 -14.61
CA LEU A 306 29.79 11.65 -13.63
C LEU A 306 29.67 10.71 -12.41
N PRO A 307 30.76 10.05 -11.97
CA PRO A 307 30.74 9.30 -10.71
C PRO A 307 30.71 10.26 -9.51
N LEU A 308 29.98 9.85 -8.48
CA LEU A 308 29.93 10.51 -7.18
C LEU A 308 30.38 9.51 -6.12
N ASP A 309 31.55 9.73 -5.54
CA ASP A 309 32.02 8.93 -4.42
C ASP A 309 31.22 9.24 -3.15
N GLY A 310 30.88 8.20 -2.41
CA GLY A 310 30.12 8.28 -1.18
C GLY A 310 30.93 8.00 0.06
N ASN A 311 30.42 8.50 1.18
CA ASN A 311 30.87 8.21 2.52
C ASN A 311 29.74 7.50 3.25
N LEU A 312 30.01 6.28 3.70
CA LEU A 312 29.09 5.48 4.50
C LEU A 312 28.81 6.20 5.83
N ALA A 313 27.54 6.41 6.16
CA ALA A 313 27.13 7.07 7.40
C ALA A 313 26.68 6.06 8.44
N THR A 314 25.66 5.26 8.14
CA THR A 314 25.10 4.27 9.08
C THR A 314 24.73 2.98 8.36
N VAL A 315 24.96 1.86 9.03
CA VAL A 315 24.44 0.54 8.66
C VAL A 315 23.68 -0.01 9.86
N THR A 316 22.46 -0.46 9.66
CA THR A 316 21.60 -0.99 10.72
C THR A 316 20.95 -2.28 10.25
N THR A 317 21.12 -3.35 11.01
CA THR A 317 20.38 -4.60 10.76
C THR A 317 18.94 -4.42 11.22
N LEU A 318 18.01 -4.68 10.32
CA LEU A 318 16.57 -4.65 10.56
C LEU A 318 16.10 -5.98 11.15
N ARG A 319 14.83 -6.03 11.56
CA ARG A 319 14.19 -7.28 11.99
C ARG A 319 14.17 -8.29 10.83
N PRO A 320 14.14 -9.60 11.12
CA PRO A 320 14.06 -10.62 10.08
C PRO A 320 12.92 -10.38 9.10
N TYR A 321 13.22 -10.48 7.80
CA TYR A 321 12.25 -10.35 6.71
C TYR A 321 11.45 -9.04 6.68
N ALA A 322 11.98 -7.98 7.29
CA ALA A 322 11.27 -6.70 7.39
C ALA A 322 10.97 -6.07 6.02
N LEU A 323 11.85 -6.24 5.02
CA LEU A 323 11.72 -5.59 3.72
C LEU A 323 10.49 -6.06 2.93
N GLU A 324 10.13 -7.33 3.07
CA GLU A 324 8.98 -7.95 2.43
C GLU A 324 7.77 -8.06 3.37
N GLU A 325 7.80 -7.47 4.57
CA GLU A 325 6.70 -7.58 5.53
C GLU A 325 5.45 -6.84 5.01
N PRO A 326 4.29 -7.52 4.85
CA PRO A 326 3.02 -6.85 4.66
C PRO A 326 2.74 -5.86 5.77
N ILE A 327 2.31 -4.64 5.42
CA ILE A 327 1.87 -3.65 6.40
C ILE A 327 0.42 -3.98 6.74
N PRO A 328 0.09 -4.32 8.00
CA PRO A 328 -1.31 -4.48 8.38
C PRO A 328 -2.06 -3.18 8.14
N PRO A 329 -3.27 -3.23 7.56
CA PRO A 329 -4.03 -2.02 7.27
C PRO A 329 -4.31 -1.27 8.56
N THR A 330 -4.12 0.05 8.53
CA THR A 330 -4.42 0.93 9.68
C THR A 330 -5.86 1.42 9.69
N ARG A 331 -6.59 1.18 8.59
CA ARG A 331 -7.99 1.52 8.37
C ARG A 331 -8.69 0.35 7.71
N ASP A 332 -10.00 0.25 7.91
CA ASP A 332 -10.75 -0.87 7.36
C ASP A 332 -11.02 -0.65 5.87
N GLY A 333 -10.38 -1.49 5.05
CA GLY A 333 -10.62 -1.61 3.62
C GLY A 333 -11.92 -2.36 3.31
N CYS A 334 -12.02 -2.89 2.09
CA CYS A 334 -13.21 -3.59 1.62
C CYS A 334 -13.50 -4.84 2.47
N THR A 335 -12.53 -5.76 2.64
CA THR A 335 -12.78 -7.03 3.33
C THR A 335 -13.18 -6.80 4.80
N LEU A 336 -12.43 -5.99 5.52
CA LEU A 336 -12.69 -5.74 6.94
C LEU A 336 -14.03 -5.02 7.15
N THR A 337 -14.33 -4.02 6.33
CA THR A 337 -15.64 -3.33 6.37
C THR A 337 -16.77 -4.33 6.13
N SER A 338 -16.63 -5.21 5.15
CA SER A 338 -17.65 -6.20 4.79
C SER A 338 -17.94 -7.22 5.91
N ILE A 339 -16.96 -7.55 6.75
CA ILE A 339 -17.10 -8.54 7.82
C ILE A 339 -17.64 -7.93 9.13
N PHE A 340 -17.23 -6.70 9.45
CA PHE A 340 -17.46 -6.10 10.78
C PHE A 340 -18.51 -5.00 10.79
N ASN A 341 -18.61 -4.20 9.72
CA ASN A 341 -19.51 -3.06 9.65
C ASN A 341 -19.97 -2.81 8.20
N PRO A 342 -20.62 -3.80 7.56
CA PRO A 342 -20.98 -3.72 6.16
C PRO A 342 -22.11 -2.69 5.98
N ARG A 343 -21.87 -1.69 5.13
CA ARG A 343 -22.79 -0.57 4.92
C ARG A 343 -22.57 0.05 3.54
N TRP A 344 -23.65 0.41 2.87
CA TRP A 344 -23.60 1.20 1.63
C TRP A 344 -23.76 2.68 1.96
N GLU A 345 -22.98 3.52 1.29
CA GLU A 345 -23.21 4.95 1.17
C GLU A 345 -23.90 5.20 -0.16
N PHE A 346 -24.99 5.97 -0.12
CA PHE A 346 -25.79 6.32 -1.27
C PHE A 346 -25.79 7.83 -1.49
N SER A 347 -25.86 8.24 -2.76
CA SER A 347 -25.91 9.64 -3.17
C SER A 347 -26.72 9.83 -4.45
N HIS A 348 -27.00 11.08 -4.82
CA HIS A 348 -27.58 11.46 -6.12
C HIS A 348 -28.86 10.66 -6.51
N PHE A 349 -29.77 10.48 -5.56
CA PHE A 349 -31.03 9.77 -5.82
C PHE A 349 -31.94 10.57 -6.77
N GLN A 350 -32.52 9.87 -7.73
CA GLN A 350 -33.42 10.43 -8.72
C GLN A 350 -34.51 9.43 -9.11
N THR A 351 -35.73 9.95 -9.32
CA THR A 351 -36.79 9.24 -10.03
C THR A 351 -37.21 10.02 -11.27
N THR A 352 -37.64 9.31 -12.30
CA THR A 352 -38.09 9.93 -13.55
C THR A 352 -39.36 9.24 -14.04
N THR A 353 -40.48 9.94 -14.14
CA THR A 353 -41.75 9.41 -14.66
C THR A 353 -42.07 10.00 -16.03
N SER A 354 -42.49 9.16 -16.98
CA SER A 354 -43.02 9.63 -18.27
C SER A 354 -44.43 10.19 -18.07
N GLY A 355 -44.68 11.41 -18.56
CA GLY A 355 -45.99 12.07 -18.48
C GLY A 355 -46.94 11.75 -19.62
N ASP A 356 -46.78 10.60 -20.30
CA ASP A 356 -47.78 10.16 -21.28
C ASP A 356 -49.00 9.63 -20.51
N GLU A 357 -49.95 10.53 -20.24
CA GLU A 357 -51.26 10.26 -19.61
C GLU A 357 -52.21 9.44 -20.51
N THR A 358 -51.71 8.48 -21.30
CA THR A 358 -52.59 7.53 -21.97
C THR A 358 -53.09 6.52 -20.96
N GLU A 359 -54.43 6.47 -20.80
CA GLU A 359 -55.28 5.74 -19.83
C GLU A 359 -54.95 4.27 -19.45
N ASP A 360 -53.88 3.66 -19.94
CA ASP A 360 -53.43 2.31 -19.54
C ASP A 360 -52.32 2.38 -18.47
N ASP A 361 -52.74 2.80 -17.28
CA ASP A 361 -52.34 2.42 -15.90
C ASP A 361 -50.96 1.77 -15.62
N SER A 362 -49.86 2.24 -16.23
CA SER A 362 -48.52 1.99 -15.70
C SER A 362 -47.55 3.14 -16.05
N THR A 363 -47.54 4.19 -15.22
CA THR A 363 -46.46 5.17 -15.24
C THR A 363 -45.16 4.47 -14.87
N SER A 364 -44.35 4.10 -15.87
CA SER A 364 -43.05 3.49 -15.66
C SER A 364 -42.05 4.56 -15.17
N GLY A 365 -41.95 4.69 -13.85
CA GLY A 365 -40.89 5.46 -13.21
C GLY A 365 -39.56 4.72 -13.36
N THR A 366 -38.51 5.42 -13.77
CA THR A 366 -37.13 4.93 -13.64
C THR A 366 -36.47 5.53 -12.42
N VAL A 367 -35.73 4.71 -11.68
CA VAL A 367 -34.96 5.10 -10.50
C VAL A 367 -33.47 5.05 -10.83
N SER A 368 -32.72 6.01 -10.32
CA SER A 368 -31.26 5.98 -10.35
C SER A 368 -30.68 6.57 -9.07
N PHE A 369 -29.52 6.10 -8.67
CA PHE A 369 -28.76 6.59 -7.51
C PHE A 369 -27.29 6.25 -7.70
N GLU A 370 -26.43 6.78 -6.84
CA GLU A 370 -25.05 6.35 -6.75
C GLU A 370 -24.81 5.55 -5.47
N VAL A 371 -23.87 4.60 -5.51
CA VAL A 371 -23.55 3.75 -4.36
C VAL A 371 -22.06 3.48 -4.22
N ILE A 372 -21.56 3.36 -2.99
CA ILE A 372 -20.22 2.86 -2.66
C ILE A 372 -20.20 2.19 -1.30
N LEU A 373 -19.39 1.15 -1.12
CA LEU A 373 -19.20 0.53 0.19
C LEU A 373 -18.55 1.56 1.11
N ALA A 374 -19.16 1.82 2.27
CA ALA A 374 -18.70 2.85 3.19
C ALA A 374 -17.52 2.38 4.07
N ALA A 375 -16.48 1.90 3.39
CA ALA A 375 -15.17 1.57 3.94
C ALA A 375 -14.44 2.84 4.39
N GLU A 376 -13.56 2.68 5.39
CA GLU A 376 -12.73 3.77 5.91
C GLU A 376 -11.54 4.07 4.98
N ASP A 377 -11.00 3.01 4.37
CA ASP A 377 -10.01 3.13 3.30
C ASP A 377 -10.67 2.95 1.93
N ARG A 378 -11.00 4.09 1.30
CA ARG A 378 -11.58 4.11 -0.05
C ARG A 378 -10.54 4.30 -1.16
N GLY A 379 -9.31 4.67 -0.81
CA GLY A 379 -8.34 5.17 -1.80
C GLY A 379 -8.94 6.29 -2.67
N PHE A 380 -8.69 6.23 -3.99
CA PHE A 380 -9.24 7.16 -4.99
C PHE A 380 -10.47 6.58 -5.69
N GLN A 381 -11.45 6.13 -4.93
CA GLN A 381 -12.70 5.57 -5.44
C GLN A 381 -13.88 6.46 -5.06
N TYR A 382 -14.82 6.62 -5.99
CA TYR A 382 -15.97 7.48 -5.87
C TYR A 382 -17.26 6.65 -6.01
N PRO A 383 -18.42 7.15 -5.53
CA PRO A 383 -19.71 6.51 -5.78
C PRO A 383 -19.93 6.20 -7.27
N ILE A 384 -20.54 5.04 -7.55
CA ILE A 384 -20.86 4.62 -8.91
C ILE A 384 -22.35 4.77 -9.20
N PRO A 385 -22.76 5.32 -10.35
CA PRO A 385 -24.17 5.39 -10.71
C PRO A 385 -24.76 4.01 -11.01
N ILE A 386 -25.95 3.79 -10.48
CA ILE A 386 -26.84 2.67 -10.69
C ILE A 386 -28.10 3.20 -11.35
N TYR A 387 -28.48 2.60 -12.47
CA TYR A 387 -29.72 2.88 -13.19
C TYR A 387 -30.65 1.67 -13.11
N GLN A 388 -31.95 1.92 -13.19
CA GLN A 388 -32.96 0.87 -13.31
C GLN A 388 -32.81 0.12 -14.64
N GLY A 389 -32.48 -1.17 -14.57
CA GLY A 389 -32.45 -2.08 -15.71
C GLY A 389 -33.79 -2.78 -15.95
N GLU A 390 -33.72 -4.02 -16.45
CA GLU A 390 -34.90 -4.83 -16.73
C GLU A 390 -35.59 -5.30 -15.44
N ALA A 391 -36.92 -5.48 -15.50
CA ALA A 391 -37.67 -6.08 -14.40
C ALA A 391 -37.30 -7.57 -14.27
N LEU A 392 -37.11 -8.05 -13.04
CA LEU A 392 -36.71 -9.43 -12.79
C LEU A 392 -37.91 -10.38 -12.88
N GLU A 393 -37.90 -11.29 -13.87
CA GLU A 393 -38.93 -12.33 -13.99
C GLU A 393 -38.85 -13.35 -12.85
N GLY A 394 -39.98 -13.56 -12.15
CA GLY A 394 -40.11 -14.59 -11.11
C GLY A 394 -39.69 -14.16 -9.71
N GLU A 395 -39.25 -12.92 -9.52
CA GLU A 395 -39.13 -12.27 -8.21
C GLU A 395 -40.47 -11.61 -7.81
N GLU A 396 -40.57 -11.12 -6.57
CA GLU A 396 -41.70 -10.29 -6.15
C GLU A 396 -41.83 -9.06 -7.07
N GLU A 397 -43.06 -8.58 -7.27
CA GLU A 397 -43.31 -7.40 -8.10
C GLU A 397 -42.48 -6.20 -7.62
N GLY A 398 -41.86 -5.47 -8.57
CA GLY A 398 -41.10 -4.25 -8.29
C GLY A 398 -39.58 -4.39 -8.18
N TRP A 399 -39.01 -5.59 -8.36
CA TRP A 399 -37.56 -5.78 -8.43
C TRP A 399 -37.01 -5.55 -9.85
N TYR A 400 -35.94 -4.77 -9.94
CA TYR A 400 -35.23 -4.46 -11.18
C TYR A 400 -33.76 -4.84 -11.07
N GLU A 401 -33.18 -5.29 -12.18
CA GLU A 401 -31.73 -5.41 -12.30
C GLU A 401 -31.06 -4.03 -12.20
N CYS A 402 -29.86 -3.99 -11.63
CA CYS A 402 -29.02 -2.82 -11.68
C CYS A 402 -28.30 -2.73 -13.03
N ASP A 403 -28.52 -1.65 -13.78
CA ASP A 403 -27.61 -1.23 -14.83
C ASP A 403 -26.50 -0.36 -14.22
N ILE A 404 -25.31 -0.95 -14.07
CA ILE A 404 -24.16 -0.33 -13.40
C ILE A 404 -23.41 0.52 -14.42
N GLY A 405 -23.21 1.80 -14.12
CA GLY A 405 -22.59 2.76 -15.03
C GLY A 405 -21.23 2.33 -15.59
N ALA A 406 -20.80 2.99 -16.68
CA ALA A 406 -19.68 2.58 -17.54
C ALA A 406 -18.34 2.28 -16.83
N ASP A 407 -18.11 2.82 -15.63
CA ASP A 407 -16.90 2.56 -14.84
C ASP A 407 -16.97 1.25 -14.02
N GLY A 408 -18.17 0.69 -13.80
CA GLY A 408 -18.42 -0.48 -12.94
C GLY A 408 -18.09 -1.82 -13.57
N GLY A 409 -18.04 -1.88 -14.90
CA GLY A 409 -17.66 -3.09 -15.64
C GLY A 409 -16.22 -3.55 -15.40
N ASN A 410 -15.39 -2.73 -14.76
CA ASN A 410 -13.98 -3.05 -14.48
C ASN A 410 -13.75 -3.80 -13.16
N GLY A 411 -14.81 -4.12 -12.39
CA GLY A 411 -14.69 -4.89 -11.15
C GLY A 411 -13.77 -4.23 -10.12
N LEU A 412 -13.83 -2.91 -10.05
CA LEU A 412 -13.08 -2.12 -9.07
C LEU A 412 -13.59 -2.45 -7.65
N PRO A 413 -12.74 -2.29 -6.62
CA PRO A 413 -13.12 -2.58 -5.24
C PRO A 413 -14.32 -1.71 -4.81
N LEU A 414 -15.01 -2.05 -3.71
CA LEU A 414 -16.04 -1.18 -3.08
C LEU A 414 -17.36 -0.94 -3.84
N TRP A 415 -17.55 -1.47 -5.04
CA TRP A 415 -18.83 -1.38 -5.75
C TRP A 415 -19.47 -2.76 -5.88
N PRO A 416 -20.81 -2.83 -6.00
CA PRO A 416 -21.45 -4.05 -6.44
C PRO A 416 -20.99 -4.37 -7.87
N TYR A 417 -20.68 -5.64 -8.15
CA TYR A 417 -20.51 -6.12 -9.53
C TYR A 417 -21.80 -6.72 -10.07
N LYS A 418 -22.75 -7.02 -9.19
CA LYS A 418 -24.10 -7.49 -9.50
C LYS A 418 -25.04 -6.96 -8.43
N CYS A 419 -26.17 -6.39 -8.83
CA CYS A 419 -27.21 -6.05 -7.88
C CYS A 419 -28.60 -6.05 -8.52
N SER A 420 -29.61 -6.07 -7.64
CA SER A 420 -30.98 -5.74 -7.98
C SER A 420 -31.57 -4.87 -6.88
N PHE A 421 -32.56 -4.06 -7.21
CA PHE A 421 -33.19 -3.19 -6.24
C PHE A 421 -34.69 -3.07 -6.46
N ARG A 422 -35.40 -2.66 -5.40
CA ARG A 422 -36.81 -2.25 -5.43
C ARG A 422 -36.95 -0.89 -4.76
N TYR A 423 -37.81 -0.04 -5.29
CA TYR A 423 -38.12 1.27 -4.71
C TYR A 423 -39.64 1.42 -4.51
N ASP A 424 -40.06 1.64 -3.27
CA ASP A 424 -41.41 2.02 -2.90
C ASP A 424 -41.53 3.55 -2.88
N ALA A 425 -42.27 4.10 -3.84
CA ALA A 425 -42.44 5.55 -3.97
C ALA A 425 -43.32 6.15 -2.87
N GLU A 426 -44.26 5.40 -2.28
CA GLU A 426 -45.15 5.91 -1.22
C GLU A 426 -44.40 6.04 0.10
N GLY A 427 -43.63 5.01 0.48
CA GLY A 427 -42.79 5.00 1.68
C GLY A 427 -41.39 5.60 1.49
N GLN A 428 -41.00 5.97 0.27
CA GLN A 428 -39.62 6.31 -0.12
C GLN A 428 -38.60 5.21 0.27
N GLY A 429 -39.05 3.95 0.30
CA GLY A 429 -38.26 2.80 0.72
C GLY A 429 -37.41 2.27 -0.43
N LEU A 430 -36.11 2.07 -0.19
CA LEU A 430 -35.17 1.46 -1.11
C LEU A 430 -34.64 0.16 -0.52
N GLU A 431 -34.78 -0.94 -1.27
CA GLU A 431 -34.10 -2.20 -0.96
C GLU A 431 -33.11 -2.57 -2.06
N LEU A 432 -31.92 -2.99 -1.66
CA LEU A 432 -30.81 -3.35 -2.55
C LEU A 432 -30.27 -4.74 -2.17
N LYS A 433 -30.32 -5.69 -3.11
CA LYS A 433 -29.58 -6.96 -3.05
C LYS A 433 -28.29 -6.77 -3.85
N ALA A 434 -27.13 -6.94 -3.24
CA ALA A 434 -25.86 -6.65 -3.89
C ALA A 434 -24.82 -7.75 -3.64
N ASP A 435 -24.07 -8.07 -4.70
CA ASP A 435 -22.84 -8.86 -4.65
C ASP A 435 -21.64 -7.95 -4.95
N TRP A 436 -20.60 -8.02 -4.13
CA TRP A 436 -19.39 -7.21 -4.29
C TRP A 436 -18.12 -8.04 -4.01
N ALA A 437 -16.99 -7.58 -4.55
CA ALA A 437 -15.72 -8.30 -4.48
C ALA A 437 -14.65 -7.44 -3.83
N CYS A 438 -14.01 -7.96 -2.79
CA CYS A 438 -12.91 -7.32 -2.09
C CYS A 438 -11.56 -7.88 -2.54
N ARG A 439 -10.70 -7.01 -3.07
CA ARG A 439 -9.37 -7.30 -3.63
C ARG A 439 -8.22 -6.71 -2.81
N ASP A 440 -8.53 -6.10 -1.68
CA ASP A 440 -7.59 -5.37 -0.83
C ASP A 440 -6.60 -6.29 -0.09
N LEU A 441 -6.98 -7.55 0.17
CA LEU A 441 -6.10 -8.55 0.82
C LEU A 441 -5.47 -9.54 -0.16
N ASP A 442 -6.20 -9.95 -1.21
CA ASP A 442 -5.72 -10.82 -2.30
C ASP A 442 -6.33 -10.34 -3.62
N ARG A 443 -5.48 -9.80 -4.49
CA ARG A 443 -5.92 -9.21 -5.77
C ARG A 443 -6.30 -10.28 -6.79
N GLU A 444 -5.64 -11.43 -6.74
CA GLU A 444 -5.81 -12.54 -7.68
C GLU A 444 -7.02 -13.40 -7.33
N ASN A 445 -7.28 -13.57 -6.02
CA ASN A 445 -8.42 -14.32 -5.50
C ASN A 445 -9.29 -13.40 -4.61
N PRO A 446 -10.16 -12.56 -5.20
CA PRO A 446 -11.04 -11.69 -4.43
C PRO A 446 -11.97 -12.49 -3.51
N ILE A 447 -12.31 -11.88 -2.38
CA ILE A 447 -13.34 -12.39 -1.48
C ILE A 447 -14.67 -11.80 -1.94
N ASN A 448 -15.59 -12.67 -2.36
CA ASN A 448 -16.91 -12.25 -2.80
C ASN A 448 -17.85 -12.21 -1.60
N PHE A 449 -18.67 -11.18 -1.54
CA PHE A 449 -19.68 -10.99 -0.52
C PHE A 449 -21.04 -10.80 -1.19
N SER A 450 -22.09 -11.20 -0.50
CA SER A 450 -23.48 -10.93 -0.86
C SER A 450 -24.23 -10.42 0.35
N GLY A 451 -25.23 -9.57 0.16
CA GLY A 451 -26.04 -9.05 1.25
C GLY A 451 -27.22 -8.22 0.78
N VAL A 452 -28.04 -7.80 1.75
CA VAL A 452 -29.26 -7.03 1.52
C VAL A 452 -29.20 -5.73 2.29
N THR A 453 -29.72 -4.64 1.73
CA THR A 453 -29.82 -3.36 2.40
C THR A 453 -31.23 -2.84 2.27
N THR A 454 -31.80 -2.39 3.37
CA THR A 454 -33.11 -1.73 3.42
C THR A 454 -32.91 -0.35 4.03
N THR A 455 -33.36 0.68 3.33
CA THR A 455 -33.21 2.08 3.73
C THR A 455 -34.39 2.91 3.23
N SER A 456 -34.55 4.11 3.75
CA SER A 456 -35.44 5.13 3.18
C SER A 456 -34.62 6.29 2.61
N VAL A 457 -35.13 6.92 1.56
CA VAL A 457 -34.60 8.17 1.02
C VAL A 457 -35.17 9.30 1.89
N ASP A 458 -34.59 9.49 3.08
CA ASP A 458 -35.05 10.43 4.13
C ASP A 458 -34.77 11.92 3.78
N THR A 459 -35.12 12.33 2.57
CA THR A 459 -35.05 13.73 2.13
C THR A 459 -36.26 14.09 1.27
N THR A 460 -36.57 15.38 1.25
CA THR A 460 -37.54 15.91 0.29
C THR A 460 -36.98 15.77 -1.12
N LEU A 461 -37.85 15.36 -2.05
CA LEU A 461 -37.56 15.30 -3.47
C LEU A 461 -38.20 16.49 -4.17
N THR A 462 -37.40 17.28 -4.89
CA THR A 462 -37.87 18.36 -5.75
C THR A 462 -38.10 17.80 -7.14
N CYS A 463 -39.32 17.97 -7.66
CA CYS A 463 -39.71 17.50 -8.98
C CYS A 463 -39.80 18.64 -9.99
N GLU A 464 -39.12 18.48 -11.12
CA GLU A 464 -39.23 19.36 -12.29
C GLU A 464 -39.87 18.61 -13.46
N THR A 465 -40.93 19.17 -14.04
CA THR A 465 -41.53 18.64 -15.27
C THR A 465 -40.84 19.27 -16.47
N THR A 466 -40.21 18.45 -17.31
CA THR A 466 -39.56 18.90 -18.53
C THR A 466 -40.59 19.32 -19.57
N ALA A 467 -40.15 20.07 -20.59
CA ALA A 467 -41.02 20.46 -21.71
C ALA A 467 -41.61 19.27 -22.49
N SER A 468 -41.04 18.06 -22.34
CA SER A 468 -41.56 16.82 -22.92
C SER A 468 -42.55 16.08 -22.01
N GLY A 469 -43.00 16.70 -20.91
CA GLY A 469 -43.95 16.11 -19.96
C GLY A 469 -43.31 15.12 -18.97
N GLN A 470 -42.00 14.89 -19.03
CA GLN A 470 -41.32 13.98 -18.12
C GLN A 470 -41.11 14.66 -16.76
N SER A 471 -41.56 14.05 -15.67
CA SER A 471 -41.30 14.57 -14.32
C SER A 471 -40.04 13.92 -13.78
N ARG A 472 -39.03 14.74 -13.45
CA ARG A 472 -37.78 14.30 -12.82
C ARG A 472 -37.74 14.80 -11.39
N CYS A 473 -37.69 13.89 -10.43
CA CYS A 473 -37.55 14.22 -9.02
C CYS A 473 -36.13 13.90 -8.55
N THR A 474 -35.46 14.84 -7.89
CA THR A 474 -34.13 14.66 -7.30
C THR A 474 -34.13 15.11 -5.85
N THR A 475 -33.12 14.72 -5.07
CA THR A 475 -32.92 15.26 -3.73
C THR A 475 -32.76 16.78 -3.76
N ASP A 476 -33.40 17.48 -2.81
CA ASP A 476 -33.32 18.95 -2.70
C ASP A 476 -31.89 19.45 -2.52
N ASP A 477 -31.09 18.72 -1.74
CA ASP A 477 -29.66 18.94 -1.60
C ASP A 477 -28.90 18.02 -2.58
N PRO A 478 -28.19 18.56 -3.58
CA PRO A 478 -27.37 17.76 -4.49
C PRO A 478 -26.20 17.07 -3.78
N GLY A 479 -25.82 17.53 -2.58
CA GLY A 479 -24.83 16.88 -1.70
C GLY A 479 -25.42 15.90 -0.70
N TYR A 480 -26.72 15.57 -0.81
CA TYR A 480 -27.35 14.62 0.10
C TYR A 480 -26.72 13.23 -0.04
N ILE A 481 -26.20 12.75 1.09
CA ILE A 481 -25.58 11.44 1.23
C ILE A 481 -26.22 10.76 2.45
N TRP A 482 -26.56 9.48 2.31
CA TRP A 482 -27.01 8.67 3.44
C TRP A 482 -26.32 7.31 3.46
N VAL A 483 -26.27 6.69 4.64
CA VAL A 483 -25.59 5.41 4.84
C VAL A 483 -26.57 4.42 5.44
N ALA A 484 -26.61 3.20 4.91
CA ALA A 484 -27.47 2.14 5.39
C ALA A 484 -26.70 0.83 5.61
N PRO A 485 -27.04 0.05 6.66
CA PRO A 485 -26.37 -1.21 6.96
C PRO A 485 -26.73 -2.29 5.93
N ILE A 486 -25.77 -3.17 5.65
CA ILE A 486 -25.99 -4.40 4.88
C ILE A 486 -26.25 -5.53 5.88
N THR A 487 -27.40 -6.19 5.76
CA THR A 487 -27.79 -7.37 6.53
C THR A 487 -27.61 -8.65 5.72
N ASP A 488 -27.70 -9.79 6.39
CA ASP A 488 -27.61 -11.13 5.80
C ASP A 488 -26.33 -11.36 4.97
N VAL A 489 -25.22 -10.75 5.42
CA VAL A 489 -23.94 -10.82 4.71
C VAL A 489 -23.39 -12.25 4.72
N THR A 490 -23.15 -12.78 3.52
CA THR A 490 -22.48 -14.07 3.28
C THR A 490 -21.21 -13.86 2.45
N TRP A 491 -20.25 -14.79 2.57
CA TRP A 491 -18.96 -14.75 1.87
C TRP A 491 -18.34 -16.14 1.72
#